data_AF-A0A1J3IFD4-F1
#
_entry.id   AF-A0A1J3IFD4-F1
#
_cell.length_a   1.000
_cell.length_b   1.000
_cell.length_c   1.000
_cell.angle_alpha   90.00
_cell.angle_beta   90.00
_cell.angle_gamma   90.00
#
_symmetry.space_group_name_H-M   'P 1'
#
loop_
_entity.id
_entity.type
_entity.pdbx_description
1 polymer ?
#
loop_
_entity_poly.entity_id
_entity_poly.type
_entity_poly.pdbx_seq_one_letter_code
_entity_poly.pdbx_strand_id
1 'polypeptide(L)'
;KKASPESLPGCVHLVSMEYEQISSEALEAARICANKYLVKHGGKDTFHLRVRAHPFHVLRINKMLSCAGADRLQTGMRGAFGKPHGTVARVNIGKILFSARCRENVVQHCVEAF
;
A
#
# COMPACT_ATOMS: atom_id res chain seq x y z
N LYS A 1 17.06 -4.99 6.89
CA LYS A 1 16.28 -5.46 8.07
C LYS A 1 17.15 -5.81 9.27
N LYS A 2 18.37 -6.36 9.09
CA LYS A 2 19.30 -6.71 10.19
C LYS A 2 20.14 -5.53 10.72
N ALA A 3 20.01 -4.34 10.13
CA ALA A 3 20.76 -3.15 10.53
C ALA A 3 20.39 -2.73 11.97
N SER A 4 21.40 -2.35 12.76
CA SER A 4 21.19 -1.87 14.13
C SER A 4 20.41 -0.54 14.13
N PRO A 5 19.66 -0.22 15.20
CA PRO A 5 18.94 1.05 15.31
C PRO A 5 19.84 2.29 15.11
N GLU A 6 21.07 2.24 15.61
CA GLU A 6 22.06 3.32 15.53
C GLU A 6 22.59 3.56 14.11
N SER A 7 22.58 2.53 13.25
CA SER A 7 23.16 2.62 11.90
C SER A 7 22.33 3.41 10.89
N LEU A 8 21.05 3.68 11.21
CA LEU A 8 20.08 4.35 10.33
C LEU A 8 19.29 5.41 11.14
N PRO A 9 19.92 6.55 11.51
CA PRO A 9 19.32 7.55 12.39
C PRO A 9 18.20 8.36 11.73
N GLY A 10 18.24 8.55 10.40
CA GLY A 10 17.23 9.30 9.67
C GLY A 10 15.93 8.51 9.56
N CYS A 11 14.78 9.18 9.71
CA CYS A 11 13.47 8.54 9.60
C CYS A 11 12.50 9.42 8.80
N VAL A 12 11.96 8.88 7.71
CA VAL A 12 10.98 9.54 6.85
C VAL A 12 9.67 8.74 6.89
N HIS A 13 8.55 9.46 6.94
CA HIS A 13 7.21 8.88 7.03
C HIS A 13 6.32 9.42 5.91
N LEU A 14 5.64 8.50 5.21
CA LEU A 14 4.54 8.86 4.33
C LEU A 14 3.24 8.71 5.12
N VAL A 15 2.47 9.79 5.20
CA VAL A 15 1.29 9.94 6.04
C VAL A 15 0.07 10.24 5.16
N SER A 16 -1.06 9.59 5.41
CA SER A 16 -2.31 9.95 4.72
C SER A 16 -2.95 11.17 5.37
N MET A 17 -3.43 12.09 4.54
CA MET A 17 -4.13 13.31 4.94
C MET A 17 -5.65 13.17 4.85
N GLU A 18 -6.15 12.00 4.43
CA GLU A 18 -7.57 11.76 4.21
C GLU A 18 -8.04 10.50 4.96
N TYR A 19 -9.36 10.37 5.09
CA TYR A 19 -9.99 9.14 5.59
C TYR A 19 -10.40 8.27 4.41
N GLU A 20 -9.68 7.18 4.20
CA GLU A 20 -9.76 6.42 2.95
C GLU A 20 -9.45 4.91 3.13
N GLN A 21 -9.60 4.16 2.04
CA GLN A 21 -9.26 2.74 1.95
C GLN A 21 -8.24 2.53 0.83
N ILE A 22 -7.06 2.04 1.20
CA ILE A 22 -5.96 1.82 0.25
C ILE A 22 -5.90 0.34 -0.08
N SER A 23 -5.91 0.01 -1.36
CA SER A 23 -5.87 -1.39 -1.80
C SER A 23 -4.52 -2.05 -1.55
N SER A 24 -4.54 -3.37 -1.35
CA SER A 24 -3.31 -4.15 -1.18
C SER A 24 -2.38 -4.05 -2.39
N GLU A 25 -2.95 -3.95 -3.59
CA GLU A 25 -2.22 -3.78 -4.85
C GLU A 25 -1.55 -2.41 -4.92
N ALA A 26 -2.24 -1.35 -4.49
CA ALA A 26 -1.66 -0.01 -4.42
C ALA A 26 -0.50 0.06 -3.41
N LEU A 27 -0.63 -0.58 -2.25
CA LEU A 27 0.45 -0.68 -1.27
C LEU A 27 1.66 -1.44 -1.83
N GLU A 28 1.44 -2.52 -2.59
CA GLU A 28 2.55 -3.27 -3.19
C GLU A 28 3.22 -2.49 -4.33
N ALA A 29 2.44 -1.82 -5.18
CA ALA A 29 2.97 -0.97 -6.23
C ALA A 29 3.84 0.16 -5.66
N ALA A 30 3.37 0.85 -4.62
CA ALA A 30 4.12 1.88 -3.92
C ALA A 30 5.41 1.33 -3.29
N ARG A 31 5.34 0.15 -2.65
CA ARG A 31 6.51 -0.53 -2.07
C ARG A 31 7.57 -0.84 -3.14
N ILE A 32 7.16 -1.36 -4.30
CA ILE A 32 8.06 -1.68 -5.41
C ILE A 32 8.69 -0.40 -5.96
N CYS A 33 7.89 0.65 -6.18
CA CYS A 33 8.35 1.94 -6.69
C CYS A 33 9.43 2.55 -5.78
N ALA A 34 9.11 2.72 -4.49
CA ALA A 34 10.02 3.29 -3.50
C ALA A 34 11.31 2.46 -3.38
N ASN A 35 11.20 1.13 -3.32
CA ASN A 35 12.37 0.26 -3.23
C ASN A 35 13.26 0.33 -4.48
N LYS A 36 12.67 0.41 -5.68
CA LYS A 36 13.43 0.52 -6.93
C LYS A 36 14.21 1.83 -6.99
N TYR A 37 13.59 2.94 -6.61
CA TYR A 37 14.25 4.25 -6.60
C TYR A 37 15.39 4.29 -5.57
N LEU A 38 15.14 3.84 -4.34
CA LEU A 38 16.11 3.87 -3.25
C LEU A 38 17.31 2.95 -3.49
N VAL A 39 17.10 1.76 -4.06
CA VAL A 39 18.21 0.87 -4.42
C VAL A 39 19.10 1.52 -5.49
N LYS A 40 18.51 2.23 -6.46
CA LYS A 40 19.26 2.87 -7.55
C LYS A 40 20.08 4.09 -7.08
N HIS A 41 19.52 4.95 -6.24
CA HIS A 41 20.14 6.23 -5.88
C HIS A 41 20.79 6.22 -4.49
N GLY A 42 20.20 5.50 -3.53
CA GLY A 42 20.71 5.41 -2.15
C GLY A 42 21.58 4.19 -1.87
N GLY A 43 21.50 3.15 -2.70
CA GLY A 43 22.14 1.85 -2.46
C GLY A 43 21.32 0.94 -1.54
N LYS A 44 21.47 -0.38 -1.71
CA LYS A 44 20.57 -1.38 -1.09
C LYS A 44 20.61 -1.44 0.44
N ASP A 45 21.77 -1.18 1.05
CA ASP A 45 22.00 -1.38 2.49
C ASP A 45 21.96 -0.08 3.32
N THR A 46 21.58 1.03 2.69
CA THR A 46 21.55 2.36 3.34
C THR A 46 20.18 2.73 3.89
N PHE A 47 19.16 1.89 3.68
CA PHE A 47 17.80 2.13 4.13
C PHE A 47 17.09 0.87 4.64
N HIS A 48 16.01 1.11 5.39
CA HIS A 48 15.08 0.10 5.87
C HIS A 48 13.66 0.60 5.70
N LEU A 49 13.01 0.12 4.64
CA LEU A 49 11.61 0.41 4.34
C LEU A 49 10.67 -0.57 5.05
N ARG A 50 9.63 -0.05 5.69
CA ARG A 50 8.54 -0.81 6.31
C ARG A 50 7.19 -0.24 5.89
N VAL A 51 6.33 -1.11 5.36
CA VAL A 51 4.91 -0.82 5.21
C VAL A 51 4.26 -0.94 6.59
N ARG A 52 3.55 0.11 7.03
CA ARG A 52 2.88 0.21 8.32
C ARG A 52 1.38 -0.09 8.21
N ALA A 53 0.79 0.20 7.06
CA ALA A 53 -0.60 -0.14 6.77
C ALA A 53 -0.71 -1.63 6.36
N HIS A 54 -1.61 -2.36 7.01
CA HIS A 54 -1.89 -3.77 6.71
C HIS A 54 -3.32 -3.94 6.18
N PRO A 55 -3.52 -4.60 5.02
CA PRO A 55 -4.82 -4.74 4.39
C PRO A 55 -5.61 -5.93 4.96
N PHE A 56 -6.28 -5.72 6.10
CA PHE A 56 -7.10 -6.75 6.74
C PHE A 56 -8.58 -6.70 6.34
N HIS A 57 -9.05 -5.58 5.80
CA HIS A 57 -10.46 -5.44 5.44
C HIS A 57 -10.71 -6.08 4.06
N VAL A 58 -11.66 -7.00 3.99
CA VAL A 58 -12.01 -7.70 2.75
C VAL A 58 -13.17 -6.98 2.05
N LEU A 59 -12.94 -6.53 0.82
CA LEU A 59 -13.97 -6.00 -0.06
C LEU A 59 -14.78 -7.13 -0.68
N ARG A 60 -16.08 -6.87 -0.87
CA ARG A 60 -17.01 -7.80 -1.51
C ARG A 60 -17.52 -7.23 -2.83
N ILE A 61 -17.74 -8.11 -3.80
CA ILE A 61 -18.31 -7.76 -5.10
C ILE A 61 -19.54 -8.63 -5.40
N ASN A 62 -20.63 -8.00 -5.80
CA ASN A 62 -21.75 -8.68 -6.46
C ASN A 62 -21.47 -8.66 -7.97
N LYS A 63 -20.85 -9.73 -8.48
CA LYS A 63 -20.33 -9.74 -9.86
C LYS A 63 -21.49 -9.86 -10.86
N MET A 64 -21.62 -8.85 -11.72
CA MET A 64 -22.60 -8.84 -12.80
C MET A 64 -22.02 -9.51 -14.06
N LEU A 65 -22.88 -10.18 -14.82
CA LEU A 65 -22.52 -10.78 -16.11
C LEU A 65 -22.51 -9.66 -17.16
N SER A 66 -21.40 -9.52 -17.89
CA SER A 66 -21.23 -8.49 -18.92
C SER A 66 -21.43 -9.00 -20.34
N CYS A 67 -22.02 -10.19 -20.52
CA CYS A 67 -22.27 -10.80 -21.82
C CYS A 67 -23.68 -10.52 -22.36
N ALA A 68 -23.88 -10.70 -23.67
CA ALA A 68 -25.19 -10.56 -24.28
C ALA A 68 -26.18 -11.58 -23.69
N GLY A 69 -27.38 -11.13 -23.32
CA GLY A 69 -28.37 -11.97 -22.64
C GLY A 69 -28.10 -12.22 -21.16
N ALA A 70 -27.25 -11.41 -20.51
CA ALA A 70 -26.97 -11.51 -19.07
C ALA A 70 -28.22 -11.44 -18.18
N ASP A 71 -29.24 -10.69 -18.61
CA ASP A 71 -30.55 -10.58 -17.96
C ASP A 71 -31.25 -11.92 -17.78
N ARG A 72 -31.03 -12.87 -18.71
CA ARG A 72 -31.66 -14.21 -18.67
C ARG A 72 -31.00 -15.14 -17.66
N LEU A 73 -29.72 -14.91 -17.36
CA LEU A 73 -28.89 -15.81 -16.53
C LEU A 73 -28.61 -15.24 -15.15
N GLN A 74 -28.68 -13.92 -14.99
CA GLN A 74 -28.35 -13.24 -13.74
C GLN A 74 -29.60 -13.02 -12.88
N THR A 75 -29.44 -13.11 -11.56
CA THR A 75 -30.49 -12.79 -10.58
C THR A 75 -30.60 -11.30 -10.26
N GLY A 76 -29.91 -10.43 -11.00
CA GLY A 76 -29.83 -8.99 -10.71
C GLY A 76 -29.35 -8.71 -9.28
N MET A 77 -30.20 -8.04 -8.50
CA MET A 77 -29.93 -7.70 -7.09
C MET A 77 -30.56 -8.69 -6.08
N ARG A 78 -31.24 -9.74 -6.54
CA ARG A 78 -31.74 -10.80 -5.65
C ARG A 78 -30.54 -11.59 -5.09
N GLY A 79 -30.40 -11.61 -3.76
CA GLY A 79 -29.25 -12.25 -3.10
C GLY A 79 -27.94 -11.49 -3.28
N ALA A 80 -27.97 -10.16 -3.34
CA ALA A 80 -26.83 -9.29 -3.68
C ALA A 80 -25.64 -9.27 -2.70
N PHE A 81 -25.60 -10.14 -1.68
CA PHE A 81 -24.44 -10.20 -0.79
C PHE A 81 -23.22 -10.70 -1.56
N GLY A 82 -22.25 -9.81 -1.73
CA GLY A 82 -21.09 -10.08 -2.58
C GLY A 82 -20.15 -11.14 -2.03
N LYS A 83 -19.35 -11.72 -2.92
CA LYS A 83 -18.24 -12.61 -2.55
C LYS A 83 -16.96 -11.79 -2.31
N PRO A 84 -16.05 -12.24 -1.45
CA PRO A 84 -14.72 -11.64 -1.29
C PRO A 84 -14.01 -11.46 -2.64
N HIS A 85 -13.42 -10.28 -2.88
CA HIS A 85 -12.70 -9.99 -4.13
C HIS A 85 -11.30 -9.41 -3.93
N GLY A 86 -11.10 -8.58 -2.90
CA GLY A 86 -9.82 -7.93 -2.64
C GLY A 86 -9.69 -7.51 -1.18
N THR A 87 -8.49 -7.09 -0.79
CA THR A 87 -8.22 -6.58 0.55
C THR A 87 -7.74 -5.15 0.52
N VAL A 88 -8.13 -4.38 1.54
CA VAL A 88 -7.80 -2.98 1.71
C VAL A 88 -7.36 -2.68 3.14
N ALA A 89 -6.46 -1.71 3.28
CA ALA A 89 -6.10 -1.13 4.55
C ALA A 89 -7.01 0.08 4.81
N ARG A 90 -7.66 0.11 5.98
CA ARG A 90 -8.43 1.28 6.43
C ARG A 90 -7.50 2.29 7.08
N VAL A 91 -7.52 3.52 6.58
CA VAL A 91 -6.58 4.58 6.94
C VAL A 91 -7.34 5.79 7.44
N ASN A 92 -6.84 6.37 8.54
CA ASN A 92 -7.36 7.62 9.09
C ASN A 92 -6.39 8.76 8.76
N ILE A 93 -6.89 9.98 8.85
CA ILE A 93 -6.08 11.20 8.75
C ILE A 93 -4.93 11.12 9.77
N GLY A 94 -3.71 11.39 9.32
CA GLY A 94 -2.49 11.36 10.14
C GLY A 94 -1.91 9.95 10.33
N LYS A 95 -2.49 8.90 9.75
CA LYS A 95 -1.96 7.54 9.86
C LYS A 95 -0.78 7.34 8.91
N ILE A 96 0.32 6.81 9.45
CA ILE A 96 1.54 6.50 8.69
C ILE A 96 1.30 5.24 7.83
N LEU A 97 1.58 5.36 6.53
CA LEU A 97 1.47 4.28 5.55
C LEU A 97 2.81 3.56 5.36
N PHE A 98 3.88 4.34 5.12
CA PHE A 98 5.24 3.83 4.93
C PHE A 98 6.20 4.53 5.87
N SER A 99 7.23 3.81 6.29
CA SER A 99 8.34 4.36 7.07
C SER A 99 9.65 3.87 6.49
N ALA A 100 10.54 4.80 6.15
CA ALA A 100 11.90 4.50 5.74
C ALA A 100 12.87 5.02 6.81
N ARG A 101 13.64 4.12 7.42
CA ARG A 101 14.83 4.52 8.17
C ARG A 101 16.01 4.56 7.21
N CYS A 102 16.88 5.55 7.29
CA CYS A 102 18.00 5.71 6.37
C CYS A 102 19.20 6.38 7.07
N ARG A 103 20.35 6.36 6.40
CA ARG A 103 21.47 7.24 6.75
C ARG A 103 21.14 8.68 6.37
N GLU A 104 21.75 9.64 7.06
CA GLU A 104 21.47 11.08 6.87
C GLU A 104 21.68 11.54 5.42
N ASN A 105 22.68 10.99 4.73
CA ASN A 105 22.98 11.31 3.33
C ASN A 105 21.93 10.81 2.33
N VAL A 106 21.02 9.91 2.72
CA VAL A 106 19.98 9.34 1.84
C VAL A 106 18.60 9.94 2.10
N VAL A 107 18.46 10.82 3.11
CA VAL A 107 17.17 11.39 3.52
C VAL A 107 16.43 12.06 2.36
N GLN A 108 17.11 12.87 1.54
CA GLN A 108 16.51 13.52 0.38
C GLN A 108 15.96 12.52 -0.65
N HIS A 109 16.69 11.43 -0.90
CA HIS A 109 16.22 10.35 -1.77
C HIS A 109 15.06 9.56 -1.15
N CYS A 110 14.97 9.47 0.18
CA CYS A 110 13.82 8.89 0.87
C CYS A 110 12.57 9.76 0.77
N VAL A 111 12.71 11.08 0.75
CA VAL A 111 11.59 11.99 0.50
C VAL A 111 11.10 11.87 -0.94
N GLU A 112 12.01 11.86 -1.91
CA GLU A 112 11.66 11.72 -3.34
C GLU A 112 11.04 10.34 -3.68
N ALA A 113 11.39 9.30 -2.93
CA ALA A 113 10.86 7.95 -3.15
C ALA A 113 9.40 7.77 -2.68
N PHE A 114 8.85 8.73 -1.94
CA PHE A 114 7.54 8.69 -1.28
C PHE A 114 6.57 9.64 -1.97
#